data_AF-A0A352KC05-F1
#
_entry.id   AF-A0A352KC05-F1
#
_cell.length_a   1.000
_cell.length_b   1.000
_cell.length_c   1.000
_cell.angle_alpha   90.00
_cell.angle_beta   90.00
_cell.angle_gamma   90.00
#
_symmetry.space_group_name_H-M   'P 1'
#
loop_
_entity.id
_entity.type
_entity.pdbx_description
1 polymer ?
#
loop_
_entity_poly.entity_id
_entity_poly.type
_entity_poly.pdbx_seq_one_letter_code
_entity_poly.pdbx_strand_id
1 'polypeptide(L)' 'IGALLEAEDVAYDIDAYRDAPPGLRLWGGGTVETKDLFALTGWLDWAWAEIRATAAG' A
#
# COMPACT_ATOMS: atom_id res chain seq x y z
N ILE A 1 -1.54 -5.01 -4.19
CA ILE A 1 -0.81 -3.88 -3.57
C ILE A 1 -0.41 -4.26 -2.15
N GLY A 2 -1.37 -4.57 -1.25
CA GLY A 2 -1.08 -4.92 0.15
C GLY A 2 0.02 -5.98 0.31
N ALA A 3 -0.09 -7.11 -0.39
CA ALA A 3 0.92 -8.17 -0.34
C ALA A 3 2.35 -7.73 -0.70
N LEU A 4 2.52 -6.76 -1.62
CA LEU A 4 3.85 -6.25 -1.99
C LEU A 4 4.42 -5.34 -0.90
N LEU A 5 3.57 -4.51 -0.30
CA LEU A 5 3.98 -3.62 0.78
C LEU A 5 4.27 -4.36 2.08
N GLU A 6 3.52 -5.44 2.35
CA GLU A 6 3.74 -6.31 3.50
C GLU A 6 5.07 -7.07 3.38
N ALA A 7 5.44 -7.54 2.18
CA ALA A 7 6.71 -8.22 1.96
C ALA A 7 7.95 -7.33 2.20
N GLU A 8 7.80 -6.01 2.08
CA GLU A 8 8.85 -5.01 2.28
C GLU A 8 8.76 -4.33 3.67
N ASP A 9 7.90 -4.83 4.56
CA ASP A 9 7.63 -4.28 5.89
C ASP A 9 7.18 -2.80 5.88
N VAL A 10 6.56 -2.34 4.79
CA VAL A 10 6.17 -0.93 4.57
C VAL A 10 4.80 -0.60 5.16
N ALA A 11 3.82 -1.47 4.92
CA ALA A 11 2.45 -1.29 5.37
C ALA A 11 1.74 -2.64 5.55
N TYR A 12 0.96 -2.73 6.60
CA TYR A 12 0.20 -3.93 6.96
C TYR A 12 -1.29 -3.64 6.92
N ASP A 13 -2.10 -4.64 6.57
CA ASP A 13 -3.56 -4.57 6.62
C ASP A 13 -4.14 -3.34 5.89
N ILE A 14 -3.55 -3.03 4.71
CA ILE A 14 -3.85 -1.85 3.90
C ILE A 14 -4.92 -2.11 2.81
N ASP A 15 -5.32 -3.36 2.62
CA ASP A 15 -6.34 -3.71 1.63
C ASP A 15 -7.73 -3.16 2.01
N ALA A 16 -8.57 -2.93 1.01
CA ALA A 16 -9.94 -2.45 1.23
C ALA A 16 -10.79 -3.47 2.00
N TYR A 17 -11.79 -2.95 2.72
CA TYR A 17 -12.86 -3.78 3.24
C TYR A 17 -13.60 -4.47 2.10
N ARG A 18 -13.94 -5.74 2.30
CA ARG A 18 -14.68 -6.56 1.32
C ARG A 18 -15.95 -5.89 0.81
N ASP A 19 -16.67 -5.19 1.70
CA ASP A 19 -17.97 -4.60 1.41
C ASP A 19 -17.88 -3.09 1.07
N ALA A 20 -16.67 -2.54 0.93
CA ALA A 20 -16.42 -1.17 0.50
C ALA A 20 -16.07 -1.08 -1.01
N PRO A 21 -16.17 0.11 -1.64
CA PRO A 21 -15.63 0.30 -2.98
C PRO A 21 -14.14 -0.08 -3.06
N PRO A 22 -13.65 -0.51 -4.24
CA PRO A 22 -12.23 -0.83 -4.41
C PRO A 22 -11.34 0.35 -4.00
N GLY A 23 -10.34 0.07 -3.17
CA GLY A 23 -9.46 1.09 -2.63
C GLY A 23 -8.42 0.52 -1.69
N LEU A 24 -7.76 1.42 -0.97
CA LEU A 24 -6.82 1.10 0.10
C LEU A 24 -7.27 1.79 1.39
N ARG A 25 -6.90 1.20 2.53
CA ARG A 25 -7.18 1.75 3.86
C ARG A 25 -5.88 2.16 4.53
N LEU A 26 -5.76 3.43 4.88
CA LEU A 26 -4.60 3.96 5.59
C LEU A 26 -4.93 4.21 7.06
N TRP A 27 -4.13 3.64 7.96
CA TRP A 27 -4.21 3.92 9.40
C TRP A 27 -2.84 4.38 9.93
N GLY A 28 -2.74 5.65 10.30
CA GLY A 28 -1.59 6.19 11.01
C GLY A 28 -1.81 6.07 12.52
N GLY A 29 -1.36 4.97 13.12
CA GLY A 29 -1.35 4.83 14.58
C GLY A 29 -0.47 5.88 15.27
N GLY A 30 -0.42 5.90 16.61
CA GLY A 30 0.29 6.94 17.37
C GLY A 30 1.82 7.03 17.16
N THR A 31 2.42 6.04 16.50
CA THR A 31 3.85 5.99 16.16
C THR A 31 4.14 6.32 14.70
N VAL A 32 3.12 6.51 13.85
CA VAL A 32 3.29 6.84 12.44
C VAL A 32 3.48 8.34 12.31
N GLU A 33 4.59 8.75 11.72
CA GLU A 33 4.90 10.15 11.48
C GLU A 33 4.43 10.59 10.09
N THR A 34 4.23 11.90 9.91
CA THR A 34 3.89 12.48 8.60
C THR A 34 4.87 12.09 7.50
N LYS A 35 6.17 11.98 7.81
CA LYS A 35 7.20 11.56 6.85
C LYS A 35 6.97 10.12 6.34
N ASP A 36 6.41 9.26 7.17
CA ASP A 36 6.16 7.86 6.81
C ASP A 36 5.01 7.77 5.80
N LEU A 37 3.99 8.64 5.96
CA LEU A 37 2.91 8.77 4.97
C LEU A 37 3.40 9.32 3.63
N PHE A 38 4.36 10.26 3.64
CA PHE A 38 5.00 10.72 2.40
C PHE A 38 5.87 9.64 1.76
N ALA A 39 6.58 8.84 2.55
CA ALA A 39 7.34 7.71 2.01
C ALA A 39 6.40 6.66 1.38
N LEU A 40 5.24 6.41 2.01
CA LEU A 40 4.25 5.45 1.53
C LEU A 40 3.77 5.75 0.11
N THR A 41 3.66 7.02 -0.31
CA THR A 41 3.18 7.33 -1.68
C THR A 41 4.12 6.79 -2.75
N GLY A 42 5.44 6.86 -2.53
CA GLY A 42 6.42 6.29 -3.47
C GLY A 42 6.37 4.76 -3.52
N TRP A 43 6.09 4.12 -2.39
CA TRP A 43 5.88 2.68 -2.33
C TRP A 43 4.61 2.24 -3.04
N LEU A 44 3.54 3.04 -2.98
CA LEU A 44 2.31 2.79 -3.74
C LEU A 44 2.55 2.89 -5.25
N ASP A 45 3.33 3.87 -5.70
CA ASP A 45 3.71 4.01 -7.11
C ASP A 45 4.50 2.80 -7.60
N TRP A 46 5.51 2.36 -6.83
CA TRP A 46 6.30 1.17 -7.14
C TRP A 46 5.43 -0.10 -7.18
N ALA A 47 4.63 -0.36 -6.15
CA ALA A 47 3.81 -1.57 -6.08
C ALA A 47 2.79 -1.63 -7.23
N TRP A 48 2.25 -0.48 -7.64
CA TRP A 48 1.38 -0.40 -8.80
C TRP A 48 2.11 -0.69 -10.12
N ALA A 49 3.32 -0.13 -10.30
CA ALA A 49 4.15 -0.42 -11.46
C ALA A 49 4.46 -1.92 -11.59
N GLU A 50 4.76 -2.58 -10.47
CA GLU A 50 5.12 -4.00 -10.48
C GLU A 50 3.94 -4.92 -10.81
N ILE A 51 2.76 -4.61 -10.30
CA ILE A 51 1.52 -5.31 -10.68
C ILE A 51 1.22 -5.10 -12.16
N ARG A 52 1.39 -3.87 -12.67
CA ARG A 52 1.17 -3.54 -14.08
C ARG A 52 2.15 -4.26 -15.00
N ALA A 53 3.41 -4.39 -14.61
CA ALA A 53 4.42 -5.14 -15.36
C ALA A 53 4.09 -6.64 -15.39
N THR A 54 3.69 -7.20 -14.25
CA THR A 54 3.33 -8.62 -14.14
C THR A 54 2.05 -8.96 -14.90
N ALA A 55 1.05 -8.08 -14.90
CA ALA A 55 -0.22 -8.29 -15.61
C ALA A 55 -0.11 -8.16 -17.14
N ALA A 56 1.01 -7.65 -17.64
CA ALA A 56 1.27 -7.47 -19.07
C ALA A 56 2.10 -8.61 -19.69
N GLY A 57 2.54 -9.59 -18.89
CA GLY A 57 3.25 -10.80 -19.34
C GLY A 57 2.36 -12.04 -19.29
#